data_AF-A0A645D7S1-F1
#
_entry.id   AF-A0A645D7S1-F1
#
_cell.length_a   1.000
_cell.length_b   1.000
_cell.length_c   1.000
_cell.angle_alpha   90.00
_cell.angle_beta   90.00
_cell.angle_gamma   90.00
#
_symmetry.space_group_name_H-M   'P 1'
#
loop_
_entity.id
_entity.type
_entity.pdbx_description
1 polymer ?
#
loop_
_entity_poly.entity_id
_entity_poly.type
_entity_poly.pdbx_seq_one_letter_code
_entity_poly.pdbx_strand_id
1 'polypeptide(L)'
;MNVRINEKGEIRVSARSGLPLEEINGFIESKAEWIIRTLAAVERYNMAKPDSEIYEGKKCYYLGESCLVEIKQSDVDFIKKDEAIITIFSTQPDRRDIVKLQYLSWLKKEATTVFINSVIRMHSLAEKENIPMPEISIRNMKTRWGSCNPRKQKITLNLQLMKADLECIDHVVLHELMHFKYSNHGKEFYALIDKYMSDWKERRERLNEKYKDGI
;
A
#
# COMPACT_ATOMS: atom_id res chain seq x y z
N MET A 1 19.22 2.68 -26.49
CA MET A 1 17.86 3.25 -26.36
C MET A 1 17.14 2.50 -25.26
N ASN A 2 16.15 3.11 -24.60
CA ASN A 2 15.35 2.48 -23.57
C ASN A 2 13.87 2.72 -23.87
N VAL A 3 13.01 1.73 -23.65
CA VAL A 3 11.56 1.85 -23.80
C VAL A 3 10.90 1.57 -22.46
N ARG A 4 9.93 2.41 -22.08
CA ARG A 4 9.15 2.28 -20.84
C ARG A 4 7.68 2.48 -21.15
N ILE A 5 6.81 1.75 -20.46
CA ILE A 5 5.36 1.93 -20.53
C ILE A 5 4.89 2.33 -19.13
N ASN A 6 4.09 3.39 -19.01
CA ASN A 6 3.56 3.83 -17.72
C ASN A 6 2.18 3.20 -17.40
N GLU A 7 1.65 3.48 -16.21
CA GLU A 7 0.34 2.97 -15.75
C GLU A 7 -0.83 3.36 -16.68
N LYS A 8 -0.68 4.39 -17.52
CA LYS A 8 -1.69 4.81 -18.51
C LYS A 8 -1.55 4.12 -19.87
N GLY A 9 -0.54 3.26 -20.05
CA GLY A 9 -0.23 2.64 -21.34
C GLY A 9 0.59 3.54 -22.28
N GLU A 10 1.12 4.68 -21.81
CA GLU A 10 1.94 5.55 -22.65
C GLU A 10 3.34 4.94 -22.83
N ILE A 11 3.76 4.74 -24.08
CA ILE A 11 5.11 4.30 -24.43
C ILE A 11 6.04 5.51 -24.47
N ARG A 12 7.14 5.45 -23.72
CA ARG A 12 8.21 6.46 -23.73
C ARG A 12 9.52 5.82 -24.15
N VAL A 13 10.16 6.38 -25.19
CA VAL A 13 11.47 5.96 -25.67
C VAL A 13 12.51 7.02 -25.32
N SER A 14 13.64 6.60 -24.75
CA SER A 14 14.79 7.45 -24.47
C SER A 14 15.97 7.04 -25.34
N ALA A 15 16.52 7.99 -26.09
CA ALA A 15 17.65 7.83 -27.03
C ALA A 15 18.69 8.94 -26.82
N ARG A 16 19.90 8.78 -27.37
CA ARG A 16 20.89 9.87 -27.38
C ARG A 16 20.43 10.97 -28.34
N SER A 17 20.80 12.21 -28.07
CA SER A 17 20.47 13.33 -28.96
C SER A 17 21.09 13.13 -30.34
N GLY A 18 20.35 13.45 -31.41
CA GLY A 18 20.81 13.35 -32.81
C GLY A 18 20.72 11.96 -33.45
N LEU A 19 20.19 10.95 -32.75
CA LEU A 19 19.95 9.62 -33.34
C LEU A 19 18.84 9.70 -34.42
N PRO A 20 19.05 9.14 -35.62
CA PRO A 20 18.02 9.13 -36.66
C PRO A 20 16.74 8.42 -36.21
N LEU A 21 15.59 8.94 -36.65
CA LEU A 21 14.29 8.33 -36.36
C LEU A 21 14.17 6.88 -36.86
N GLU A 22 14.86 6.54 -37.95
CA GLU A 22 14.88 5.21 -38.54
C GLU A 22 15.48 4.16 -37.59
N GLU A 23 16.58 4.49 -36.92
CA GLU A 23 17.19 3.64 -35.89
C GLU A 23 16.31 3.52 -34.64
N ILE A 24 15.60 4.60 -34.28
CA ILE A 24 14.63 4.59 -33.18
C ILE A 24 13.44 3.67 -33.52
N ASN A 25 12.92 3.74 -34.75
CA ASN A 25 11.83 2.90 -35.22
C ASN A 25 12.24 1.43 -35.27
N GLY A 26 13.41 1.11 -35.84
CA GLY A 26 13.92 -0.27 -35.85
C GLY A 26 14.12 -0.84 -34.44
N PHE A 27 14.53 0.00 -33.48
CA PHE A 27 14.57 -0.40 -32.07
C PHE A 27 13.17 -0.66 -31.49
N ILE A 28 12.17 0.19 -31.76
CA ILE A 28 10.79 -0.03 -31.31
C ILE A 28 10.22 -1.32 -31.91
N GLU A 29 10.43 -1.56 -33.20
CA GLU A 29 10.04 -2.79 -33.89
C GLU A 29 10.67 -4.03 -33.25
N SER A 30 11.96 -3.97 -32.92
CA SER A 30 12.66 -5.05 -32.19
C SER A 30 12.08 -5.33 -30.79
N LYS A 31 11.27 -4.41 -30.25
CA LYS A 31 10.58 -4.53 -28.96
C LYS A 31 9.07 -4.71 -29.09
N ALA A 32 8.53 -4.85 -30.31
CA ALA A 32 7.09 -4.89 -30.56
C ALA A 32 6.36 -5.96 -29.72
N GLU A 33 6.90 -7.18 -29.65
CA GLU A 33 6.31 -8.26 -28.87
C GLU A 33 6.28 -7.94 -27.36
N TRP A 34 7.38 -7.38 -26.83
CA TRP A 34 7.45 -6.94 -25.44
C TRP A 34 6.46 -5.79 -25.17
N ILE A 35 6.38 -4.80 -26.06
CA ILE A 35 5.47 -3.65 -25.95
C ILE A 35 4.02 -4.14 -25.90
N ILE A 36 3.61 -5.01 -26.83
CA ILE A 36 2.25 -5.56 -26.89
C ILE A 36 1.93 -6.33 -25.61
N ARG A 37 2.82 -7.22 -25.17
CA ARG A 37 2.62 -8.01 -23.94
C ARG A 37 2.51 -7.11 -22.70
N THR A 38 3.35 -6.07 -22.60
CA THR A 38 3.33 -5.13 -21.49
C THR A 38 2.09 -4.24 -21.52
N LEU A 39 1.64 -3.75 -22.68
CA LEU A 39 0.38 -3.00 -22.82
C LEU A 39 -0.82 -3.85 -22.39
N ALA A 40 -0.92 -5.09 -22.87
CA ALA A 40 -1.98 -6.00 -22.45
C ALA A 40 -1.94 -6.31 -20.94
N ALA A 41 -0.74 -6.36 -20.34
CA ALA A 41 -0.59 -6.50 -18.90
C ALA A 41 -1.03 -5.22 -18.14
N VAL A 42 -0.70 -4.03 -18.64
CA VAL A 42 -1.14 -2.75 -18.08
C VAL A 42 -2.65 -2.59 -18.18
N GLU A 43 -3.24 -2.95 -19.31
CA GLU A 43 -4.69 -2.92 -19.51
C GLU A 43 -5.42 -3.89 -18.59
N ARG A 44 -4.98 -5.17 -18.53
CA ARG A 44 -5.52 -6.13 -17.56
C ARG A 44 -5.36 -5.66 -16.12
N TYR A 45 -4.21 -5.07 -15.79
CA TYR A 45 -3.98 -4.51 -14.46
C TYR A 45 -4.93 -3.35 -14.17
N ASN A 46 -5.15 -2.44 -15.11
CA ASN A 46 -6.06 -1.30 -14.96
C ASN A 46 -7.53 -1.73 -14.86
N MET A 47 -7.94 -2.74 -15.64
CA MET A 47 -9.29 -3.32 -15.57
C MET A 47 -9.54 -4.07 -14.26
N ALA A 48 -8.52 -4.77 -13.74
CA ALA A 48 -8.59 -5.46 -12.47
C ALA A 48 -8.25 -4.55 -11.28
N LYS A 49 -7.89 -3.29 -11.53
CA LYS A 49 -7.50 -2.35 -10.48
C LYS A 49 -8.76 -1.99 -9.71
N PRO A 50 -8.77 -2.19 -8.37
CA PRO A 50 -9.93 -1.83 -7.61
C PRO A 50 -10.11 -0.31 -7.61
N ASP A 51 -11.36 0.14 -7.64
CA ASP A 51 -11.70 1.56 -7.69
C ASP A 51 -11.14 2.28 -6.45
N SER A 52 -10.35 3.34 -6.66
CA SER A 52 -9.78 4.13 -5.57
C SER A 52 -10.70 5.22 -5.03
N GLU A 53 -11.82 5.49 -5.71
CA GLU A 53 -12.77 6.52 -5.29
C GLU A 53 -13.58 6.08 -4.08
N ILE A 54 -14.12 7.04 -3.32
CA ILE A 54 -15.07 6.82 -2.23
C ILE A 54 -16.44 7.36 -2.66
N TYR A 55 -17.47 6.52 -2.57
CA TYR A 55 -18.83 6.83 -2.99
C TYR A 55 -19.84 6.01 -2.19
N GLU A 56 -21.11 6.44 -2.24
CA GLU A 56 -22.24 5.79 -1.57
C GLU A 56 -22.35 4.30 -1.94
N GLY A 57 -22.47 3.43 -0.94
CA GLY A 57 -22.53 1.98 -1.09
C GLY A 57 -21.21 1.30 -1.48
N LYS A 58 -20.08 2.02 -1.51
CA LYS A 58 -18.78 1.40 -1.80
C LYS A 58 -18.45 0.34 -0.75
N LYS A 59 -18.04 -0.85 -1.21
CA LYS A 59 -17.42 -1.88 -0.37
C LYS A 59 -15.92 -1.58 -0.17
N CYS A 60 -15.48 -1.60 1.07
CA CYS A 60 -14.08 -1.42 1.46
C CYS A 60 -13.71 -2.31 2.65
N TYR A 61 -12.43 -2.35 3.02
CA TYR A 61 -11.97 -3.05 4.20
C TYR A 61 -11.50 -2.09 5.30
N TYR A 62 -11.79 -2.45 6.55
CA TYR A 62 -11.25 -1.81 7.73
C TYR A 62 -10.91 -2.87 8.78
N LEU A 63 -9.64 -2.95 9.16
CA LEU A 63 -9.07 -3.90 10.12
C LEU A 63 -9.47 -5.37 9.86
N GLY A 64 -9.53 -5.76 8.59
CA GLY A 64 -9.86 -7.11 8.16
C GLY A 64 -11.35 -7.36 7.89
N GLU A 65 -12.23 -6.43 8.28
CA GLU A 65 -13.69 -6.51 8.09
C GLU A 65 -14.11 -5.82 6.80
N SER A 66 -15.06 -6.41 6.08
CA SER A 66 -15.71 -5.77 4.93
C SER A 66 -16.74 -4.76 5.42
N CYS A 67 -16.65 -3.52 4.95
CA CYS A 67 -17.56 -2.44 5.30
C CYS A 67 -18.22 -1.82 4.06
N LEU A 68 -19.42 -1.27 4.24
CA LEU A 68 -20.10 -0.41 3.28
C LEU A 68 -19.91 1.05 3.68
N VAL A 69 -19.67 1.92 2.70
CA VAL A 69 -19.59 3.37 2.89
C VAL A 69 -21.00 3.96 2.73
N GLU A 70 -21.43 4.75 3.72
CA GLU A 70 -22.58 5.64 3.63
C GLU A 70 -22.12 7.09 3.63
N ILE A 71 -22.73 7.95 2.83
CA ILE A 71 -22.40 9.39 2.77
C ILE A 71 -23.65 10.19 3.13
N LYS A 72 -23.53 11.06 4.13
CA LYS A 72 -24.63 11.89 4.63
C LYS A 72 -24.24 13.35 4.64
N GLN A 73 -25.16 14.22 4.23
CA GLN A 73 -25.00 15.67 4.42
C GLN A 73 -24.92 15.98 5.92
N SER A 74 -24.02 16.88 6.30
CA SER A 74 -23.93 17.43 7.65
C SER A 74 -23.39 18.85 7.62
N ASP A 75 -23.52 19.58 8.73
CA ASP A 75 -22.95 20.91 8.91
C ASP A 75 -21.45 20.85 9.28
N VAL A 76 -20.97 19.69 9.70
CA VAL A 76 -19.58 19.45 10.10
C VAL A 76 -19.06 18.13 9.52
N ASP A 77 -17.77 18.12 9.18
CA ASP A 77 -17.12 16.94 8.62
C ASP A 77 -16.67 15.97 9.72
N PHE A 78 -17.19 14.75 9.73
CA PHE A 78 -16.71 13.68 10.60
C PHE A 78 -17.08 12.29 10.06
N ILE A 79 -16.41 11.25 10.58
CA ILE A 79 -16.66 9.86 10.19
C ILE A 79 -16.96 9.05 11.44
N LYS A 80 -17.97 8.17 11.32
CA LYS A 80 -18.28 7.14 12.31
C LYS A 80 -18.15 5.77 11.66
N LYS A 81 -17.61 4.81 12.41
CA LYS A 81 -17.64 3.40 12.04
C LYS A 81 -18.49 2.67 13.06
N ASP A 82 -19.57 2.07 12.57
CA ASP A 82 -20.51 1.26 13.34
C ASP A 82 -20.58 -0.12 12.66
N GLU A 83 -20.02 -1.14 13.30
CA GLU A 83 -19.92 -2.50 12.75
C GLU A 83 -19.37 -2.52 11.30
N ALA A 84 -20.17 -2.98 10.34
CA ALA A 84 -19.86 -3.11 8.93
C ALA A 84 -20.18 -1.84 8.12
N ILE A 85 -20.48 -0.70 8.76
CA ILE A 85 -20.81 0.56 8.08
C ILE A 85 -19.82 1.66 8.48
N ILE A 86 -19.27 2.34 7.48
CA ILE A 86 -18.49 3.57 7.66
C ILE A 86 -19.32 4.72 7.12
N THR A 87 -19.86 5.55 8.01
CA THR A 87 -20.66 6.71 7.63
C THR A 87 -19.79 7.97 7.59
N ILE A 88 -19.74 8.60 6.42
CA ILE A 88 -19.04 9.87 6.17
C ILE A 88 -20.08 11.00 6.22
N PHE A 89 -20.05 11.77 7.28
CA PHE A 89 -20.83 13.00 7.41
C PHE A 89 -20.01 14.13 6.80
N SER A 90 -20.51 14.71 5.71
CA SER A 90 -19.78 15.68 4.90
C SER A 90 -20.60 16.94 4.69
N THR A 91 -19.92 18.09 4.77
CA THR A 91 -20.46 19.39 4.33
C THR A 91 -20.66 19.47 2.83
N GLN A 92 -19.94 18.64 2.06
CA GLN A 92 -19.99 18.59 0.59
C GLN A 92 -20.07 17.13 0.10
N PRO A 93 -21.17 16.41 0.37
CA PRO A 93 -21.29 14.97 0.10
C PRO A 93 -21.22 14.62 -1.40
N ASP A 94 -21.61 15.55 -2.28
CA ASP A 94 -21.54 15.35 -3.75
C ASP A 94 -20.11 15.51 -4.30
N ARG A 95 -19.18 16.05 -3.50
CA ARG A 95 -17.78 16.30 -3.90
C ARG A 95 -16.90 15.11 -3.53
N ARG A 96 -16.80 14.15 -4.46
CA ARG A 96 -16.02 12.90 -4.28
C ARG A 96 -14.57 13.14 -3.86
N ASP A 97 -13.93 14.19 -4.37
CA ASP A 97 -12.57 14.58 -3.99
C ASP A 97 -12.48 14.96 -2.50
N ILE A 98 -13.46 15.71 -2.00
CA ILE A 98 -13.56 16.13 -0.60
C ILE A 98 -13.87 14.93 0.30
N VAL A 99 -14.86 14.11 -0.06
CA VAL A 99 -15.22 12.89 0.67
C VAL A 99 -14.03 11.93 0.78
N LYS A 100 -13.27 11.75 -0.31
CA LYS A 100 -12.06 10.92 -0.30
C LYS A 100 -10.98 11.48 0.62
N LEU A 101 -10.76 12.79 0.63
CA LEU A 101 -9.81 13.44 1.54
C LEU A 101 -10.23 13.29 3.01
N GLN A 102 -11.53 13.44 3.31
CA GLN A 102 -12.09 13.20 4.65
C GLN A 102 -11.83 11.75 5.09
N TYR A 103 -12.14 10.78 4.23
CA TYR A 103 -11.89 9.36 4.51
C TYR A 103 -10.41 9.08 4.78
N LEU A 104 -9.50 9.56 3.93
CA LEU A 104 -8.06 9.34 4.12
C LEU A 104 -7.51 10.01 5.38
N SER A 105 -8.04 11.20 5.73
CA SER A 105 -7.66 11.92 6.96
C SER A 105 -8.09 11.14 8.21
N TRP A 106 -9.34 10.69 8.24
CA TRP A 106 -9.86 9.83 9.30
C TRP A 106 -9.07 8.53 9.41
N LEU A 107 -8.86 7.83 8.29
CA LEU A 107 -8.12 6.57 8.28
C LEU A 107 -6.69 6.75 8.83
N LYS A 108 -6.04 7.88 8.53
CA LYS A 108 -4.71 8.21 9.05
C LYS A 108 -4.73 8.45 10.57
N LYS A 109 -5.78 9.07 11.09
CA LYS A 109 -5.98 9.24 12.53
C LYS A 109 -6.12 7.88 13.22
N GLU A 110 -6.98 7.01 12.71
CA GLU A 110 -7.16 5.64 13.25
C GLU A 110 -5.88 4.82 13.15
N ALA A 111 -5.19 4.88 12.00
CA ALA A 111 -3.93 4.18 11.75
C ALA A 111 -2.83 4.56 12.73
N THR A 112 -2.81 5.81 13.21
CA THR A 112 -1.78 6.28 14.14
C THR A 112 -1.78 5.43 15.41
N THR A 113 -2.94 5.24 16.03
CA THR A 113 -3.07 4.43 17.25
C THR A 113 -2.78 2.96 16.95
N VAL A 114 -3.37 2.41 15.88
CA VAL A 114 -3.23 0.98 15.54
C VAL A 114 -1.76 0.62 15.27
N PHE A 115 -1.07 1.44 14.47
CA PHE A 115 0.31 1.16 14.09
C PHE A 115 1.29 1.38 15.24
N ILE A 116 1.11 2.41 16.07
CA ILE A 116 1.93 2.59 17.27
C ILE A 116 1.82 1.37 18.19
N ASN A 117 0.59 0.90 18.44
CA ASN A 117 0.37 -0.27 19.28
C ASN A 117 1.01 -1.54 18.69
N SER A 118 0.91 -1.74 17.37
CA SER A 118 1.57 -2.83 16.67
C SER A 118 3.10 -2.78 16.79
N VAL A 119 3.69 -1.59 16.59
CA VAL A 119 5.14 -1.38 16.75
C VAL A 119 5.60 -1.68 18.15
N ILE A 120 4.89 -1.21 19.18
CA ILE A 120 5.21 -1.51 20.58
C ILE A 120 5.18 -3.03 20.83
N ARG A 121 4.12 -3.73 20.40
CA ARG A 121 3.99 -5.18 20.56
C ARG A 121 5.13 -5.94 19.87
N MET A 122 5.39 -5.65 18.61
CA MET A 122 6.38 -6.37 17.81
C MET A 122 7.82 -6.03 18.22
N HIS A 123 8.07 -4.78 18.63
CA HIS A 123 9.35 -4.37 19.20
C HIS A 123 9.64 -5.11 20.51
N SER A 124 8.66 -5.20 21.41
CA SER A 124 8.76 -5.97 22.65
C SER A 124 8.96 -7.47 22.39
N LEU A 125 8.23 -8.05 21.42
CA LEU A 125 8.41 -9.45 21.02
C LEU A 125 9.85 -9.74 20.55
N ALA A 126 10.47 -8.80 19.84
CA ALA A 126 11.81 -8.91 19.28
C ALA A 126 12.90 -8.23 20.13
N GLU A 127 12.68 -8.04 21.45
CA GLU A 127 13.59 -7.33 22.35
C GLU A 127 15.04 -7.85 22.28
N LYS A 128 15.22 -9.18 22.17
CA LYS A 128 16.54 -9.84 22.08
C LYS A 128 17.37 -9.38 20.88
N GLU A 129 16.73 -8.80 19.86
CA GLU A 129 17.43 -8.27 18.68
C GLU A 129 18.04 -6.89 18.92
N ASN A 130 17.79 -6.25 20.06
CA ASN A 130 18.35 -4.95 20.44
C ASN A 130 18.12 -3.87 19.37
N ILE A 131 16.92 -3.86 18.77
CA ILE A 131 16.52 -2.88 17.77
C ILE A 131 16.14 -1.59 18.51
N PRO A 132 16.63 -0.40 18.10
CA PRO A 132 16.18 0.86 18.70
C PRO A 132 14.70 1.11 18.37
N MET A 133 13.96 1.75 19.28
CA MET A 133 12.57 2.13 19.01
C MET A 133 12.51 3.11 17.83
N PRO A 134 11.87 2.75 16.70
CA PRO A 134 11.92 3.58 15.51
C PRO A 134 10.93 4.75 15.58
N GLU A 135 11.26 5.85 14.90
CA GLU A 135 10.28 6.85 14.48
C GLU A 135 9.28 6.19 13.51
N ILE A 136 7.98 6.39 13.75
CA ILE A 136 6.92 5.84 12.92
C ILE A 136 6.39 6.94 12.00
N SER A 137 6.37 6.66 10.69
CA SER A 137 5.73 7.52 9.69
C SER A 137 4.63 6.77 8.95
N ILE A 138 3.53 7.44 8.67
CA ILE A 138 2.40 6.87 7.92
C ILE A 138 2.29 7.59 6.59
N ARG A 139 2.27 6.83 5.49
CA ARG A 139 2.10 7.37 4.14
C ARG A 139 1.10 6.51 3.36
N ASN A 140 0.26 7.14 2.55
CA ASN A 140 -0.50 6.41 1.55
C ASN A 140 0.42 6.04 0.38
N MET A 141 0.75 4.76 0.22
CA MET A 141 1.70 4.25 -0.77
C MET A 141 1.02 3.25 -1.72
N LYS A 142 1.50 3.19 -2.97
CA LYS A 142 0.91 2.33 -4.01
C LYS A 142 1.51 0.92 -4.08
N THR A 143 2.80 0.77 -3.80
CA THR A 143 3.57 -0.41 -4.23
C THR A 143 4.13 -1.27 -3.10
N ARG A 144 4.06 -0.79 -1.86
CA ARG A 144 4.65 -1.49 -0.70
C ARG A 144 3.83 -1.26 0.56
N TRP A 145 3.85 -2.25 1.44
CA TRP A 145 3.17 -2.20 2.72
C TRP A 145 3.97 -1.45 3.80
N GLY A 146 5.29 -1.43 3.68
CA GLY A 146 6.17 -0.71 4.60
C GLY A 146 7.51 -0.38 3.95
N SER A 147 8.35 0.33 4.70
CA SER A 147 9.78 0.47 4.43
C SER A 147 10.53 0.90 5.69
N CYS A 148 11.78 0.46 5.82
CA CYS A 148 12.65 0.78 6.93
C CYS A 148 13.87 1.60 6.47
N ASN A 149 14.25 2.61 7.26
CA ASN A 149 15.52 3.32 7.15
C ASN A 149 16.28 3.18 8.47
N PRO A 150 17.17 2.17 8.58
CA PRO A 150 17.90 1.91 9.82
C PRO A 150 18.79 3.07 10.26
N ARG A 151 19.41 3.79 9.31
CA ARG A 151 20.29 4.94 9.59
C ARG A 151 19.54 6.09 10.26
N LYS A 152 18.28 6.29 9.90
CA LYS A 152 17.40 7.32 10.50
C LYS A 152 16.53 6.77 11.63
N GLN A 153 16.71 5.50 11.99
CA GLN A 153 15.85 4.76 12.92
C GLN A 153 14.37 5.00 12.67
N LYS A 154 13.95 4.83 11.41
CA LYS A 154 12.60 5.19 10.97
C LYS A 154 11.96 4.08 10.18
N ILE A 155 10.72 3.73 10.52
CA ILE A 155 9.87 2.88 9.70
C ILE A 155 8.73 3.72 9.12
N THR A 156 8.39 3.45 7.86
CA THR A 156 7.24 4.07 7.19
C THR A 156 6.24 2.98 6.84
N LEU A 157 5.07 3.03 7.45
CA LEU A 157 3.98 2.08 7.25
C LEU A 157 2.97 2.65 6.25
N ASN A 158 2.43 1.78 5.40
CA ASN A 158 1.43 2.17 4.44
C ASN A 158 0.08 2.36 5.13
N LEU A 159 -0.59 3.49 4.89
CA LEU A 159 -1.96 3.74 5.35
C LEU A 159 -2.92 2.61 4.94
N GLN A 160 -2.65 2.01 3.78
CA GLN A 160 -3.43 0.90 3.22
C GLN A 160 -3.44 -0.35 4.11
N LEU A 161 -2.50 -0.48 5.04
CA LEU A 161 -2.52 -1.57 6.02
C LEU A 161 -3.78 -1.57 6.90
N MET A 162 -4.46 -0.43 7.04
CA MET A 162 -5.73 -0.36 7.76
C MET A 162 -6.86 -1.19 7.13
N LYS A 163 -6.67 -1.71 5.92
CA LYS A 163 -7.59 -2.68 5.29
C LYS A 163 -7.38 -4.09 5.85
N ALA A 164 -6.16 -4.41 6.24
CA ALA A 164 -5.77 -5.74 6.68
C ALA A 164 -6.14 -6.00 8.14
N ASP A 165 -6.27 -7.28 8.49
CA ASP A 165 -6.43 -7.67 9.90
C ASP A 165 -5.19 -7.30 10.74
N LEU A 166 -5.36 -7.23 12.06
CA LEU A 166 -4.28 -6.84 12.98
C LEU A 166 -3.05 -7.75 12.89
N GLU A 167 -3.25 -9.05 12.60
CA GLU A 167 -2.16 -10.01 12.48
C GLU A 167 -1.28 -9.70 11.25
N CYS A 168 -1.90 -9.34 10.13
CA CYS A 168 -1.22 -8.90 8.92
C CYS A 168 -0.47 -7.58 9.14
N ILE A 169 -1.04 -6.66 9.91
CA ILE A 169 -0.36 -5.41 10.30
C ILE A 169 0.89 -5.74 11.12
N ASP A 170 0.75 -6.60 12.13
CA ASP A 170 1.86 -7.05 12.98
C ASP A 170 2.96 -7.75 12.14
N HIS A 171 2.59 -8.53 11.13
CA HIS A 171 3.54 -9.14 10.20
C HIS A 171 4.40 -8.09 9.48
N VAL A 172 3.76 -7.07 8.91
CA VAL A 172 4.49 -6.01 8.18
C VAL A 172 5.34 -5.19 9.14
N VAL A 173 4.84 -4.89 10.33
CA VAL A 173 5.63 -4.18 11.35
C VAL A 173 6.86 -4.99 11.75
N LEU A 174 6.70 -6.28 12.05
CA LEU A 174 7.82 -7.15 12.37
C LEU A 174 8.83 -7.21 11.22
N HIS A 175 8.35 -7.32 9.98
CA HIS A 175 9.18 -7.30 8.78
C HIS A 175 10.06 -6.03 8.69
N GLU A 176 9.46 -4.85 8.90
CA GLU A 176 10.20 -3.58 8.87
C GLU A 176 11.19 -3.44 10.04
N LEU A 177 10.86 -3.99 11.21
CA LEU A 177 11.79 -4.05 12.34
C LEU A 177 12.99 -4.94 12.03
N MET A 178 12.80 -6.10 11.38
CA MET A 178 13.92 -7.00 11.03
C MET A 178 14.90 -6.37 10.04
N HIS A 179 14.47 -5.36 9.28
CA HIS A 179 15.35 -4.60 8.40
C HIS A 179 16.42 -3.76 9.13
N PHE A 180 16.31 -3.58 10.46
CA PHE A 180 17.41 -3.02 11.26
C PHE A 180 18.61 -3.97 11.38
N LYS A 181 18.39 -5.28 11.22
CA LYS A 181 19.42 -6.33 11.34
C LYS A 181 19.91 -6.79 9.97
N TYR A 182 18.99 -6.93 9.01
CA TYR A 182 19.31 -7.41 7.66
C TYR A 182 18.68 -6.52 6.58
N SER A 183 19.51 -5.98 5.70
CA SER A 183 19.05 -5.08 4.62
C SER A 183 18.36 -5.81 3.46
N ASN A 184 18.57 -7.12 3.32
CA ASN A 184 18.07 -7.93 2.21
C ASN A 184 17.22 -9.09 2.73
N HIS A 185 16.26 -9.55 1.92
CA HIS A 185 15.38 -10.69 2.19
C HIS A 185 16.06 -12.05 1.96
N GLY A 186 17.22 -12.25 2.59
CA GLY A 186 18.00 -13.50 2.53
C GLY A 186 17.48 -14.58 3.48
N LYS A 187 18.18 -15.72 3.53
CA LYS A 187 17.83 -16.86 4.40
C LYS A 187 17.82 -16.45 5.87
N GLU A 188 18.79 -15.64 6.29
CA GLU A 188 18.96 -15.15 7.66
C GLU A 188 17.80 -14.22 8.07
N PHE A 189 17.33 -13.38 7.14
CA PHE A 189 16.18 -12.50 7.36
C PHE A 189 14.91 -13.32 7.61
N TYR A 190 14.62 -14.30 6.76
CA TYR A 190 13.43 -15.12 6.91
C TYR A 190 13.51 -16.05 8.13
N ALA A 191 14.68 -16.60 8.44
CA ALA A 191 14.89 -17.35 9.67
C ALA A 191 14.63 -16.50 10.92
N LEU A 192 14.97 -15.21 10.87
CA LEU A 192 14.70 -14.29 11.97
C LEU A 192 13.20 -13.98 12.10
N ILE A 193 12.47 -13.79 11.00
CA ILE A 193 11.01 -13.65 11.05
C ILE A 193 10.36 -14.94 11.58
N ASP A 194 10.75 -16.11 11.06
CA ASP A 194 10.23 -17.43 11.47
C ASP A 194 10.38 -17.67 12.97
N LYS A 195 11.48 -17.18 13.57
CA LYS A 195 11.74 -17.27 15.02
C LYS A 195 10.67 -16.56 15.86
N TYR A 196 10.08 -15.48 15.35
CA TYR A 196 9.11 -14.65 16.09
C TYR A 196 7.67 -14.83 15.62
N MET A 197 7.46 -15.27 14.38
CA MET A 197 6.14 -15.38 13.76
C MET A 197 6.17 -16.48 12.70
N SER A 198 5.88 -17.73 13.07
CA SER A 198 5.97 -18.88 12.16
C SER A 198 4.90 -18.90 11.07
N ASP A 199 3.78 -18.22 11.28
CA ASP A 199 2.64 -18.08 10.36
C ASP A 199 2.78 -16.87 9.40
N TRP A 200 3.95 -16.23 9.34
CA TRP A 200 4.15 -15.00 8.55
C TRP A 200 3.85 -15.18 7.06
N LYS A 201 4.02 -16.41 6.52
CA LYS A 201 3.73 -16.73 5.12
C LYS A 201 2.23 -16.65 4.83
N GLU A 202 1.42 -17.18 5.74
CA GLU A 202 -0.05 -17.15 5.64
C GLU A 202 -0.56 -15.70 5.74
N ARG A 203 -0.02 -14.91 6.68
CA ARG A 203 -0.34 -13.49 6.81
C ARG A 203 0.03 -12.69 5.54
N ARG A 204 1.19 -12.97 4.96
CA ARG A 204 1.63 -12.38 3.68
C ARG A 204 0.70 -12.75 2.52
N GLU A 205 0.24 -14.00 2.46
CA GLU A 205 -0.71 -14.46 1.46
C GLU A 205 -2.04 -13.71 1.60
N ARG A 206 -2.60 -13.62 2.82
CA ARG A 206 -3.82 -12.81 3.08
C ARG A 206 -3.67 -11.36 2.60
N LEU A 207 -2.52 -10.73 2.87
CA LEU A 207 -2.22 -9.37 2.38
C LEU A 207 -2.25 -9.25 0.85
N ASN A 208 -1.73 -10.26 0.15
CA ASN A 208 -1.62 -10.24 -1.31
C ASN A 208 -2.90 -10.63 -2.02
N GLU A 209 -3.83 -11.31 -1.35
CA GLU A 209 -5.02 -11.88 -1.99
C GLU A 209 -6.31 -11.16 -1.60
N LYS A 210 -6.50 -10.86 -0.30
CA LYS A 210 -7.79 -10.46 0.26
C LYS A 210 -8.05 -8.96 0.20
N TYR A 211 -7.05 -8.14 0.48
CA TYR A 211 -7.25 -6.70 0.74
C TYR A 211 -7.02 -5.83 -0.51
N LYS A 212 -7.82 -6.06 -1.56
CA LYS A 212 -7.74 -5.40 -2.88
C LYS A 212 -8.99 -4.54 -3.17
N ASP A 213 -9.22 -3.49 -2.39
CA ASP A 213 -10.33 -2.53 -2.58
C ASP A 213 -9.88 -1.14 -3.08
N GLY A 214 -8.56 -0.93 -3.28
CA GLY A 214 -8.00 0.12 -4.15
C GLY A 214 -8.04 1.56 -3.67
N ILE A 215 -8.67 1.85 -2.52
CA ILE A 215 -8.69 3.19 -1.87
C ILE A 215 -7.30 3.77 -1.71
#